data_AF-K1U3D3-F1
#
_entry.id   AF-K1U3D3-F1
#
_cell.length_a   1.000
_cell.length_b   1.000
_cell.length_c   1.000
_cell.angle_alpha   90.00
_cell.angle_beta   90.00
_cell.angle_gamma   90.00
#
_symmetry.space_group_name_H-M   'P 1'
#
loop_
_entity.id
_entity.type
_entity.pdbx_description
1 polymer ?
#
loop_
_entity_poly.entity_id
_entity_poly.type
_entity_poly.pdbx_seq_one_letter_code
_entity_poly.pdbx_strand_id
1 'polypeptide(L)'
;MAHSFVRNKQDILDIKAILDAHNSDIRIVAKIENQEGVDNIDEILEVADGVMIARGDLGIEVPQERIPGIQRVLIRKCILAKKPVIVATQMLHSRRCTSATGPTSRTGPLFSFDS
;
A
#
# COMPACT_ATOMS: atom_id res chain seq x y z
N MET A 1 -6.39 -5.85 10.41
CA MET A 1 -6.88 -5.07 9.24
C MET A 1 -5.71 -4.29 8.64
N ALA A 2 -5.71 -4.00 7.34
CA ALA A 2 -4.70 -3.13 6.72
C ALA A 2 -5.30 -1.73 6.56
N HIS A 3 -4.82 -0.76 7.34
CA HIS A 3 -5.29 0.62 7.25
C HIS A 3 -4.48 1.35 6.18
N SER A 4 -5.15 1.85 5.15
CA SER A 4 -4.53 2.68 4.11
C SER A 4 -4.29 4.08 4.68
N PHE A 5 -3.13 4.67 4.39
CA PHE A 5 -2.69 5.99 4.84
C PHE A 5 -2.31 6.14 6.32
N VAL A 6 -1.45 5.26 6.84
CA VAL A 6 -0.77 5.53 8.12
C VAL A 6 0.37 6.52 7.88
N ARG A 7 0.18 7.78 8.28
CA ARG A 7 1.18 8.84 8.08
C ARG A 7 1.90 9.23 9.37
N ASN A 8 1.23 9.05 10.50
CA ASN A 8 1.74 9.42 11.81
C ASN A 8 1.38 8.36 12.86
N LYS A 9 2.05 8.46 14.02
CA LYS A 9 1.76 7.64 15.21
C LYS A 9 0.32 7.78 15.72
N GLN A 10 -0.29 8.96 15.57
CA GLN A 10 -1.61 9.26 16.12
C GLN A 10 -2.71 8.43 15.45
N ASP A 11 -2.66 8.26 14.14
CA ASP A 11 -3.62 7.45 13.37
C ASP A 11 -3.71 6.01 13.93
N ILE A 12 -2.58 5.43 14.35
CA ILE A 12 -2.54 4.10 14.94
C ILE A 12 -3.14 4.09 16.36
N LEU A 13 -2.83 5.12 17.17
CA LEU A 13 -3.34 5.22 18.53
C LEU A 13 -4.86 5.36 18.56
N ASP A 14 -5.43 6.14 17.64
CA ASP A 14 -6.87 6.33 17.54
C ASP A 14 -7.59 5.01 17.21
N ILE A 15 -7.01 4.22 16.30
CA ILE A 15 -7.52 2.88 15.97
C ILE A 15 -7.39 1.93 17.16
N LYS A 16 -6.26 1.97 17.89
CA LYS A 16 -6.08 1.15 19.11
C LYS A 16 -7.14 1.48 20.15
N ALA A 17 -7.41 2.75 20.40
CA ALA A 17 -8.43 3.17 21.35
C ALA A 17 -9.81 2.60 21.01
N ILE A 18 -10.17 2.57 19.71
CA ILE A 18 -11.43 1.95 19.26
C ILE A 18 -11.42 0.43 19.47
N LEU A 19 -10.32 -0.25 19.11
CA LEU A 19 -10.21 -1.71 19.27
C LEU A 19 -10.25 -2.14 20.74
N ASP A 20 -9.57 -1.38 21.61
CA ASP A 20 -9.53 -1.61 23.05
C ASP A 20 -10.94 -1.43 23.66
N ALA A 21 -11.70 -0.43 23.22
CA ALA A 21 -13.10 -0.23 23.64
C ALA A 21 -14.01 -1.42 23.27
N HIS A 22 -13.63 -2.20 22.26
CA HIS A 22 -14.34 -3.39 21.81
C HIS A 22 -13.70 -4.71 22.27
N ASN A 23 -12.68 -4.68 23.13
CA ASN A 23 -11.89 -5.85 23.57
C ASN A 23 -11.42 -6.72 22.38
N SER A 24 -10.89 -6.08 21.34
CA SER A 24 -10.50 -6.76 20.11
C SER A 24 -8.98 -6.90 19.99
N ASP A 25 -8.48 -8.13 19.85
CA ASP A 25 -7.05 -8.44 19.68
C ASP A 25 -6.55 -8.26 18.23
N ILE A 26 -7.15 -7.35 17.46
CA ILE A 26 -6.76 -7.12 16.08
C ILE A 26 -5.40 -6.43 16.03
N ARG A 27 -4.45 -7.07 15.35
CA ARG A 27 -3.15 -6.47 15.06
C ARG A 27 -3.24 -5.42 13.96
N ILE A 28 -2.48 -4.34 14.13
CA ILE A 28 -2.40 -3.21 13.22
C ILE A 28 -1.09 -3.27 12.44
N VAL A 29 -1.19 -3.30 11.10
CA VAL A 29 -0.04 -3.22 10.20
C VAL A 29 -0.05 -1.85 9.52
N ALA A 30 1.00 -1.07 9.72
CA ALA A 30 1.15 0.24 9.11
C ALA A 30 1.60 0.12 7.65
N LYS A 31 0.87 0.74 6.73
CA LYS A 31 1.24 0.78 5.30
C LYS A 31 2.08 2.02 5.01
N ILE A 32 3.31 1.82 4.54
CA ILE A 32 4.24 2.89 4.16
C ILE A 32 4.21 3.07 2.65
N GLU A 33 3.70 4.21 2.23
CA GLU A 33 3.36 4.50 0.82
C GLU A 33 3.81 5.89 0.34
N ASN A 34 4.36 6.73 1.22
CA ASN A 34 4.88 8.06 0.89
C ASN A 34 6.19 8.38 1.63
N GLN A 35 6.83 9.51 1.30
CA GLN A 35 8.09 9.93 1.94
C GLN A 35 7.91 10.23 3.44
N GLU A 36 6.78 10.82 3.84
CA GLU A 36 6.47 11.12 5.25
C GLU A 36 6.47 9.85 6.11
N GLY A 37 5.83 8.76 5.66
CA GLY A 37 5.84 7.49 6.39
C GLY A 37 7.23 6.83 6.43
N VAL A 38 8.10 7.09 5.44
CA VAL A 38 9.49 6.64 5.48
C VAL A 38 10.27 7.40 6.55
N ASP A 39 10.06 8.70 6.67
CA ASP A 39 10.74 9.57 7.63
C ASP A 39 10.27 9.28 9.06
N ASN A 40 8.96 9.06 9.24
CA ASN A 40 8.31 8.76 10.52
C ASN A 40 8.34 7.26 10.89
N ILE A 41 9.13 6.43 10.20
CA ILE A 41 9.09 4.99 10.43
C ILE A 41 9.40 4.59 11.88
N ASP A 42 10.27 5.33 12.57
CA ASP A 42 10.67 5.00 13.95
C ASP A 42 9.50 5.17 14.92
N GLU A 43 8.76 6.29 14.83
CA GLU A 43 7.58 6.53 15.67
C GLU A 43 6.43 5.57 15.34
N ILE A 44 6.25 5.24 14.06
CA ILE A 44 5.26 4.26 13.60
C ILE A 44 5.60 2.89 14.18
N LEU A 45 6.89 2.51 14.16
CA LEU A 45 7.39 1.27 14.74
C LEU A 45 7.33 1.24 16.26
N GLU A 46 7.00 2.32 16.98
CA GLU A 46 6.71 2.20 18.41
C GLU A 46 5.32 1.59 18.64
N VAL A 47 4.34 2.01 17.84
CA VAL A 47 2.93 1.73 18.08
C VAL A 47 2.32 0.67 17.16
N ALA A 48 2.84 0.46 15.95
CA ALA A 48 2.34 -0.52 15.00
C ALA A 48 2.70 -1.95 15.41
N ASP A 49 1.91 -2.97 15.08
CA ASP A 49 2.30 -4.38 15.31
C ASP A 49 3.13 -4.96 14.16
N GLY A 50 3.23 -4.23 13.05
CA GLY A 50 3.99 -4.59 11.86
C GLY A 50 3.95 -3.49 10.81
N VAL A 51 4.73 -3.67 9.75
CA VAL A 51 4.85 -2.70 8.65
C VAL A 51 4.66 -3.38 7.30
N MET A 52 3.98 -2.71 6.38
CA MET A 52 3.88 -3.09 4.97
C MET A 52 4.49 -1.99 4.11
N ILE A 53 5.51 -2.33 3.31
CA ILE A 53 6.14 -1.42 2.36
C ILE A 53 5.38 -1.52 1.04
N ALA A 54 4.60 -0.50 0.71
CA ALA A 54 3.79 -0.45 -0.52
C ALA A 54 4.59 0.20 -1.65
N ARG A 55 5.44 -0.59 -2.33
CA ARG A 55 6.36 -0.07 -3.36
C ARG A 55 5.67 0.60 -4.55
N GLY A 56 4.46 0.16 -4.89
CA GLY A 56 3.69 0.72 -6.01
C GLY A 56 3.31 2.17 -5.75
N ASP A 57 2.71 2.43 -4.59
CA ASP A 57 2.30 3.77 -4.16
C ASP A 57 3.53 4.64 -3.82
N LEU A 58 4.52 4.07 -3.13
CA LEU A 58 5.77 4.78 -2.82
C LEU A 58 6.52 5.20 -4.09
N GLY A 59 6.47 4.41 -5.16
CA GLY A 59 7.08 4.74 -6.45
C GLY A 59 6.38 5.87 -7.23
N ILE A 60 5.22 6.34 -6.78
CA ILE A 60 4.55 7.56 -7.30
C ILE A 60 5.15 8.80 -6.60
N GLU A 61 5.50 8.68 -5.32
CA GLU A 61 5.98 9.77 -4.47
C GLU A 61 7.50 9.97 -4.52
N VAL A 62 8.27 8.90 -4.67
CA VAL A 62 9.75 8.96 -4.69
C VAL A 62 10.32 8.31 -5.97
N PRO A 63 11.50 8.77 -6.44
CA PRO A 63 12.15 8.17 -7.60
C PRO A 63 12.34 6.66 -7.44
N GLN A 64 12.01 5.90 -8.49
CA GLN A 64 12.00 4.44 -8.45
C GLN A 64 13.38 3.86 -8.16
N GLU A 65 14.46 4.56 -8.53
CA GLU A 65 15.84 4.12 -8.26
C GLU A 65 16.17 4.17 -6.76
N ARG A 66 15.46 5.01 -5.98
CA ARG A 66 15.63 5.11 -4.52
C ARG A 66 14.86 4.05 -3.76
N ILE A 67 13.83 3.44 -4.36
CA ILE A 67 12.95 2.44 -3.71
C ILE A 67 13.74 1.25 -3.12
N PRO A 68 14.70 0.62 -3.84
CA PRO A 68 15.48 -0.48 -3.25
C PRO A 68 16.31 -0.05 -2.04
N GLY A 69 16.81 1.19 -2.03
CA GLY A 69 17.54 1.76 -0.90
C GLY A 69 16.63 1.95 0.32
N ILE A 70 15.50 2.61 0.12
CA ILE A 70 14.49 2.86 1.15
C ILE A 70 13.98 1.53 1.72
N GLN A 71 13.62 0.57 0.86
CA GLN A 71 13.14 -0.75 1.29
C GLN A 71 14.14 -1.44 2.23
N ARG A 72 15.45 -1.42 1.91
CA ARG A 72 16.48 -2.02 2.76
C ARG A 72 16.55 -1.35 4.14
N VAL A 73 16.42 -0.02 4.19
CA VAL A 73 16.43 0.73 5.45
C VAL A 73 15.21 0.37 6.28
N LEU A 74 14.01 0.39 5.69
CA LEU A 74 12.77 0.06 6.39
C LEU A 74 12.78 -1.37 6.94
N ILE A 75 13.20 -2.36 6.13
CA ILE A 75 13.32 -3.75 6.57
C ILE A 75 14.27 -3.87 7.76
N ARG A 76 15.45 -3.22 7.71
CA ARG A 76 16.42 -3.24 8.82
C ARG A 76 15.83 -2.67 10.09
N LYS A 77 15.14 -1.53 10.02
CA LYS A 77 14.48 -0.92 11.17
C LYS A 77 13.41 -1.83 11.77
N CYS A 78 12.59 -2.48 10.94
CA CYS A 78 11.59 -3.44 11.41
C CYS A 78 12.22 -4.65 12.13
N ILE A 79 13.32 -5.19 11.58
CA ILE A 79 14.06 -6.30 12.20
C ILE A 79 14.60 -5.88 13.58
N LEU A 80 15.21 -4.69 13.67
CA LEU A 80 15.72 -4.15 14.94
C LEU A 80 14.61 -3.96 15.98
N ALA A 81 13.45 -3.48 15.54
CA ALA A 81 12.26 -3.32 16.38
C ALA A 81 11.55 -4.65 16.69
N LYS A 82 12.01 -5.78 16.14
CA LYS A 82 11.37 -7.10 16.23
C LYS A 82 9.91 -7.10 15.73
N LYS A 83 9.62 -6.28 14.72
CA LYS A 83 8.29 -6.16 14.11
C LYS A 83 8.27 -6.84 12.74
N PRO A 84 7.22 -7.61 12.42
CA PRO A 84 7.07 -8.21 11.09
C PRO A 84 7.00 -7.12 10.02
N VAL A 85 7.68 -7.36 8.90
CA VAL A 85 7.68 -6.49 7.73
C VAL A 85 7.24 -7.26 6.50
N ILE A 86 6.30 -6.68 5.75
CA ILE A 86 5.75 -7.23 4.52
C ILE A 86 6.16 -6.29 3.38
N VAL A 87 6.75 -6.83 2.31
CA VAL A 87 7.00 -6.04 1.11
C VAL A 87 5.87 -6.32 0.12
N ALA A 88 4.99 -5.34 -0.08
CA ALA A 88 3.88 -5.45 -1.01
C ALA A 88 4.27 -4.81 -2.36
N THR A 89 3.99 -5.51 -3.46
CA THR A 89 4.27 -5.00 -4.81
C THR A 89 3.24 -5.55 -5.78
N GLN A 90 2.74 -4.67 -6.65
CA GLN A 90 2.22 -5.04 -7.96
C GLN A 90 3.41 -5.19 -8.92
N MET A 91 3.74 -6.42 -9.32
CA MET A 91 4.73 -6.67 -10.38
C MET A 91 4.22 -6.32 -11.79
N LEU A 92 2.96 -5.91 -11.96
CA LEU A 92 2.36 -5.58 -13.25
C LEU A 92 1.26 -4.53 -13.02
N HIS A 93 1.30 -3.39 -13.72
CA HIS A 93 0.23 -2.86 -14.58
C HIS A 93 0.51 -1.39 -14.94
N SER A 94 0.85 -1.21 -16.21
CA SER A 94 0.73 0.04 -16.95
C SER A 94 -0.67 0.64 -16.75
N ARG A 95 -0.75 1.82 -16.14
CA ARG A 95 -1.90 2.72 -16.31
C ARG A 95 -1.84 3.35 -17.71
N ARG A 96 -1.96 2.53 -18.75
CA ARG A 96 -2.64 2.98 -19.97
C ARG A 96 -4.09 2.58 -19.78
N CYS A 97 -4.85 3.46 -19.13
CA CYS A 97 -6.23 3.62 -19.53
C CYS A 97 -6.19 3.86 -21.03
N THR A 98 -6.53 2.85 -21.82
CA THR A 98 -7.03 3.07 -23.15
C THR A 98 -8.28 3.91 -22.96
N SER A 99 -8.17 5.23 -23.07
CA SER A 99 -9.31 6.02 -23.50
C SER A 99 -9.77 5.32 -24.77
N ALA A 100 -10.93 4.68 -24.71
CA ALA A 100 -11.61 4.19 -25.87
C ALA A 100 -11.94 5.43 -26.72
N THR A 101 -10.99 5.86 -27.55
CA THR A 101 -11.29 6.64 -28.74
C THR A 101 -12.03 5.66 -29.63
N GLY A 102 -13.35 5.59 -29.46
CA GLY A 102 -14.19 4.82 -30.35
C GLY A 102 -13.98 5.34 -31.77
N PRO A 103 -13.57 4.49 -32.74
CA PRO A 103 -13.66 4.88 -34.12
C PRO A 103 -15.12 4.78 -34.54
N THR A 104 -15.65 5.91 -34.97
CA THR A 104 -16.96 6.07 -35.58
C THR A 104 -17.14 5.16 -36.81
N SER A 105 -18.31 4.53 -36.85
CA SER A 105 -19.14 4.21 -38.03
C SER A 105 -18.92 2.92 -38.83
N ARG A 106 -20.09 2.30 -39.12
CA ARG A 106 -20.49 1.44 -40.27
C ARG A 106 -20.64 -0.07 -40.06
N THR A 107 -21.92 -0.46 -39.89
CA THR A 107 -22.68 -1.49 -40.63
C THR A 107 -22.14 -2.93 -40.75
N GLY A 108 -22.91 -3.92 -40.28
CA GLY A 108 -22.89 -5.31 -40.77
C GLY A 108 -23.38 -6.36 -39.76
N PRO A 109 -24.16 -7.41 -40.14
CA PRO A 109 -25.27 -7.91 -39.33
C PRO A 109 -24.95 -9.10 -38.41
N LEU A 110 -25.86 -9.22 -37.44
CA LEU A 110 -26.08 -10.32 -36.50
C LEU A 110 -26.25 -11.66 -37.25
N PHE A 111 -25.41 -12.64 -36.98
CA PHE A 111 -25.63 -14.04 -37.35
C PHE A 111 -25.76 -14.90 -36.09
N SER A 112 -26.98 -15.40 -35.87
CA SER A 112 -27.23 -16.62 -35.09
C SER A 112 -26.62 -17.82 -35.81
N PHE A 113 -26.14 -18.82 -35.07
CA PHE A 113 -26.35 -20.23 -35.44
C PHE A 113 -26.22 -21.14 -34.22
N ASP A 114 -27.25 -21.98 -34.09
CA ASP A 114 -27.43 -23.13 -33.18
C ASP A 114 -26.28 -24.14 -33.22
N SER A 115 -26.06 -24.81 -32.09
CA SER A 115 -25.94 -26.28 -31.96
C SER A 115 -26.01 -26.67 -30.48
#